data_AF-A0A3A8JHV8-F1
#
_entry.id   AF-A0A3A8JHV8-F1
#
_cell.length_a   1.000
_cell.length_b   1.000
_cell.length_c   1.000
_cell.angle_alpha   90.00
_cell.angle_beta   90.00
_cell.angle_gamma   90.00
#
_symmetry.space_group_name_H-M   'P 1'
#
loop_
_entity.id
_entity.type
_entity.pdbx_description
1 polymer ?
#
loop_
_entity_poly.entity_id
_entity_poly.type
_entity_poly.pdbx_seq_one_letter_code
_entity_poly.pdbx_strand_id
1 'polypeptide(L)'
;MKIHVWNAFASNNSGSYTVVGAFEDAETAASVAAELSQLSAAHQAWIQASDQTGTDSAPLEDFAARHGLGAPRDTDSDNGSYDDALRVWTLGHQVFLHAPCALALPNLYGAFIYKRGGHVETTVEHAHHPLVNVFELSIPYKVREGLDIRTRTVELLEALHADDGPLVQCVPAEPHVAWRMRGAKEHLGADLTVGVIFRDLVEGFTAVEALARAHSFQVHVKLFESWRTDTDPLAFLRPCSPPLKAPRYDVVLTDLARRPWR
;
A
#
# COMPACT_ATOMS: atom_id res chain seq x y z
N MET A 1 0.07 -27.00 -48.96
CA MET A 1 -0.30 -27.14 -47.54
C MET A 1 -0.04 -25.79 -46.85
N LYS A 2 -1.05 -25.17 -46.24
CA LYS A 2 -0.92 -23.88 -45.55
C LYS A 2 -1.06 -24.11 -44.05
N ILE A 3 -0.06 -23.70 -43.29
CA ILE A 3 -0.08 -23.74 -41.82
C ILE A 3 -0.50 -22.36 -41.35
N HIS A 4 -1.60 -22.30 -40.59
CA HIS A 4 -2.03 -21.10 -39.91
C HIS A 4 -1.49 -21.15 -38.48
N VAL A 5 -0.64 -20.20 -38.13
CA VAL A 5 -0.17 -20.01 -36.76
C VAL A 5 -1.03 -18.91 -36.15
N TRP A 6 -1.77 -19.24 -35.10
CA TRP A 6 -2.47 -18.26 -34.28
C TRP A 6 -1.61 -17.93 -33.08
N ASN A 7 -1.31 -16.65 -32.90
CA ASN A 7 -0.61 -16.17 -31.72
C ASN A 7 -1.67 -15.86 -30.66
N ALA A 8 -1.91 -16.80 -29.75
CA ALA A 8 -2.77 -16.56 -28.60
C ALA A 8 -1.92 -15.85 -27.54
N PHE A 9 -2.23 -14.59 -27.26
CA PHE A 9 -1.69 -13.91 -26.09
C PHE A 9 -2.50 -14.37 -24.87
N ALA A 10 -1.90 -15.22 -24.04
CA ALA A 10 -2.39 -15.42 -22.69
C ALA A 10 -1.93 -14.20 -21.88
N SER A 11 -2.84 -13.27 -21.62
CA SER A 11 -2.61 -12.22 -20.62
C SER A 11 -2.68 -12.90 -19.26
N ASN A 12 -1.58 -12.86 -18.50
CA ASN A 12 -1.60 -13.32 -17.13
C ASN A 12 -2.31 -12.24 -16.28
N ASN A 13 -3.44 -12.58 -15.67
CA ASN A 13 -4.18 -11.67 -14.79
C ASN A 13 -3.47 -11.43 -13.43
N SER A 14 -2.15 -11.62 -13.34
CA SER A 14 -1.37 -11.61 -12.09
C SER A 14 -0.93 -10.23 -11.61
N GLY A 15 -1.49 -9.15 -12.19
CA GLY A 15 -1.23 -7.79 -11.74
C GLY A 15 -2.09 -7.44 -10.53
N SER A 16 -1.57 -6.59 -9.63
CA SER A 16 -2.31 -6.11 -8.46
C SER A 16 -3.12 -4.85 -8.79
N TYR A 17 -4.19 -4.60 -8.04
CA TYR A 17 -5.00 -3.37 -8.18
C TYR A 17 -5.10 -2.67 -6.83
N THR A 18 -4.79 -1.38 -6.80
CA THR A 18 -4.80 -0.59 -5.55
C THR A 18 -5.54 0.74 -5.73
N VAL A 19 -6.46 1.04 -4.81
CA VAL A 19 -7.17 2.33 -4.74
C VAL A 19 -6.87 2.98 -3.41
N VAL A 20 -6.57 4.28 -3.44
CA VAL A 20 -6.41 5.11 -2.24
C VAL A 20 -7.48 6.19 -2.26
N GLY A 21 -8.38 6.16 -1.27
CA GLY A 21 -9.35 7.20 -1.01
C GLY A 21 -8.91 8.09 0.16
N ALA A 22 -9.27 9.36 0.14
CA ALA A 22 -9.04 10.29 1.23
C ALA A 22 -10.31 11.02 1.68
N PHE A 23 -10.37 11.29 2.97
CA PHE A 23 -11.48 11.95 3.67
C PHE A 23 -10.98 13.17 4.45
N GLU A 24 -11.91 14.04 4.86
CA GLU A 24 -11.56 15.20 5.68
C GLU A 24 -11.10 14.80 7.09
N ASP A 25 -11.63 13.69 7.62
CA ASP A 25 -11.34 13.21 8.97
C ASP A 25 -11.12 11.68 9.01
N ALA A 26 -10.38 11.25 10.03
CA ALA A 26 -10.02 9.85 10.24
C ALA A 26 -11.20 8.95 10.64
N GLU A 27 -12.24 9.50 11.28
CA GLU A 27 -13.39 8.72 11.75
C GLU A 27 -14.24 8.26 10.55
N THR A 28 -14.49 9.17 9.61
CA THR A 28 -15.17 8.87 8.35
C THR A 28 -14.37 7.85 7.54
N ALA A 29 -13.05 8.04 7.40
CA ALA A 29 -12.19 7.07 6.73
C ALA A 29 -12.30 5.67 7.37
N ALA A 30 -12.18 5.58 8.70
CA ALA A 30 -12.27 4.33 9.43
C ALA A 30 -13.63 3.65 9.27
N SER A 31 -14.73 4.42 9.34
CA SER A 31 -16.08 3.91 9.10
C SER A 31 -16.25 3.35 7.69
N VAL A 32 -15.73 4.05 6.68
CA VAL A 32 -15.81 3.60 5.28
C VAL A 32 -15.01 2.32 5.06
N ALA A 33 -13.78 2.25 5.57
CA ALA A 33 -12.96 1.05 5.42
C ALA A 33 -13.57 -0.17 6.14
N ALA A 34 -14.17 0.02 7.32
CA ALA A 34 -14.84 -1.06 8.03
C ALA A 34 -16.01 -1.63 7.22
N GLU A 35 -16.82 -0.76 6.61
CA GLU A 35 -17.95 -1.17 5.77
C GLU A 35 -17.49 -1.87 4.48
N LEU A 36 -16.45 -1.34 3.82
CA LEU A 36 -15.85 -1.95 2.64
C LEU A 36 -15.13 -3.27 2.94
N SER A 37 -14.51 -3.40 4.11
CA SER A 37 -13.90 -4.66 4.58
C SER A 37 -14.96 -5.74 4.82
N GLN A 38 -16.08 -5.37 5.45
CA GLN A 38 -17.22 -6.28 5.62
C GLN A 38 -17.82 -6.72 4.27
N LEU A 39 -17.95 -5.78 3.33
CA LEU A 39 -18.39 -6.08 1.97
C LEU A 39 -17.44 -7.06 1.26
N SER A 40 -16.13 -6.80 1.33
CA SER A 40 -15.11 -7.68 0.75
C SER A 40 -15.20 -9.09 1.31
N ALA A 41 -15.26 -9.23 2.63
CA ALA A 41 -15.39 -10.53 3.30
C ALA A 41 -16.69 -11.25 2.92
N ALA A 42 -17.82 -10.54 2.88
CA ALA A 42 -19.11 -11.10 2.47
C ALA A 42 -19.09 -11.56 1.01
N HIS A 43 -18.50 -10.77 0.11
CA HIS A 43 -18.39 -11.12 -1.30
C HIS A 43 -17.47 -12.31 -1.52
N GLN A 44 -16.34 -12.38 -0.84
CA GLN A 44 -15.43 -13.52 -0.90
C GLN A 44 -16.12 -14.82 -0.42
N ALA A 45 -16.85 -14.75 0.70
CA ALA A 45 -17.61 -15.90 1.20
C ALA A 45 -18.71 -16.33 0.21
N TRP A 46 -19.37 -15.37 -0.44
CA TRP A 46 -20.35 -15.64 -1.49
C TRP A 46 -19.71 -16.33 -2.69
N ILE A 47 -18.56 -15.87 -3.20
CA ILE A 47 -17.85 -16.54 -4.32
C ILE A 47 -17.54 -18.00 -3.94
N GLN A 48 -16.96 -18.22 -2.75
CA GLN A 48 -16.59 -19.56 -2.29
C GLN A 48 -17.79 -20.51 -2.11
N ALA A 49 -18.97 -19.98 -1.77
CA ALA A 49 -20.20 -20.75 -1.63
C ALA A 49 -20.96 -20.96 -2.96
N SER A 50 -20.84 -20.00 -3.88
CA SER A 50 -21.57 -19.97 -5.16
C SER A 50 -21.16 -21.07 -6.13
N ASP A 51 -19.96 -21.62 -5.96
CA ASP A 51 -19.50 -22.82 -6.68
C ASP A 51 -20.39 -24.06 -6.42
N GLN A 52 -21.30 -24.02 -5.45
CA GLN A 52 -22.08 -25.19 -5.02
C GLN A 52 -23.58 -25.11 -5.31
N THR A 53 -24.24 -23.94 -5.25
CA THR A 53 -25.70 -23.82 -5.44
C THR A 53 -26.12 -22.36 -5.69
N GLY A 54 -26.36 -21.98 -6.95
CA GLY A 54 -26.75 -20.60 -7.30
C GLY A 54 -28.20 -20.26 -6.97
N THR A 55 -28.44 -19.03 -6.47
CA THR A 55 -29.58 -18.12 -6.79
C THR A 55 -29.61 -16.84 -5.93
N ASP A 56 -28.79 -16.69 -4.89
CA ASP A 56 -28.80 -15.48 -4.04
C ASP A 56 -28.08 -14.30 -4.72
N SER A 57 -28.60 -13.07 -4.52
CA SER A 57 -27.99 -11.84 -5.07
C SER A 57 -26.56 -11.66 -4.55
N ALA A 58 -25.68 -11.18 -5.42
CA ALA A 58 -24.28 -10.99 -5.05
C ALA A 58 -24.17 -9.85 -4.01
N PRO A 59 -23.38 -10.00 -2.93
CA PRO A 59 -23.22 -8.96 -1.92
C PRO A 59 -22.88 -7.56 -2.45
N LEU A 60 -22.17 -7.48 -3.59
CA LEU A 60 -21.87 -6.22 -4.28
C LEU A 60 -23.13 -5.54 -4.87
N GLU A 61 -24.08 -6.32 -5.38
CA GLU A 61 -25.35 -5.81 -5.91
C GLU A 61 -26.24 -5.30 -4.79
N ASP A 62 -26.38 -6.06 -3.70
CA ASP A 62 -27.11 -5.66 -2.50
C ASP A 62 -26.53 -4.39 -1.89
N PHE A 63 -25.19 -4.30 -1.85
CA PHE A 63 -24.50 -3.10 -1.38
C PHE A 63 -24.77 -1.91 -2.30
N ALA A 64 -24.66 -2.09 -3.61
CA ALA A 64 -24.95 -1.04 -4.57
C ALA A 64 -26.39 -0.52 -4.43
N ALA A 65 -27.38 -1.42 -4.29
CA ALA A 65 -28.77 -1.07 -4.07
C ALA A 65 -28.97 -0.31 -2.76
N ARG A 66 -28.43 -0.82 -1.65
CA ARG A 66 -28.53 -0.21 -0.30
C ARG A 66 -27.99 1.21 -0.27
N HIS A 67 -26.87 1.44 -0.96
CA HIS A 67 -26.25 2.75 -1.04
C HIS A 67 -26.65 3.52 -2.28
N GLY A 68 -27.67 3.12 -3.05
CA GLY A 68 -28.10 3.81 -4.27
C GLY A 68 -26.94 4.14 -5.22
N LEU A 69 -26.03 3.19 -5.43
CA LEU A 69 -24.93 3.24 -6.38
C LEU A 69 -25.37 2.57 -7.69
N GLY A 70 -24.62 2.81 -8.77
CA GLY A 70 -24.83 2.08 -10.02
C GLY A 70 -24.50 0.60 -9.85
N ALA A 71 -25.08 -0.25 -10.72
CA ALA A 71 -24.74 -1.66 -10.74
C ALA A 71 -23.21 -1.86 -10.90
N PRO A 72 -22.61 -2.83 -10.18
CA PRO A 72 -21.19 -3.10 -10.29
C PRO A 72 -20.84 -3.44 -11.74
N ARG A 73 -19.82 -2.76 -12.29
CA ARG A 73 -19.20 -3.10 -13.57
C ARG A 73 -17.85 -3.76 -13.32
N ASP A 74 -17.38 -4.53 -14.29
CA ASP A 74 -16.09 -5.21 -14.26
C ASP A 74 -15.96 -6.23 -13.12
N THR A 75 -16.97 -7.09 -13.00
CA THR A 75 -16.98 -8.26 -12.11
C THR A 75 -16.28 -9.47 -12.73
N ASP A 76 -15.29 -9.28 -13.60
CA ASP A 76 -14.43 -10.36 -14.11
C ASP A 76 -13.53 -10.85 -12.96
N SER A 77 -14.17 -11.42 -11.94
CA SER A 77 -13.58 -12.05 -10.80
C SER A 77 -13.33 -13.50 -11.16
N ASP A 78 -12.35 -13.75 -12.03
CA ASP A 78 -11.64 -15.04 -12.07
C ASP A 78 -10.77 -15.21 -10.80
N ASN A 79 -11.21 -14.68 -9.65
CA ASN A 79 -10.54 -14.67 -8.34
C ASN A 79 -10.66 -16.01 -7.60
N GLY A 80 -11.01 -17.09 -8.31
CA GLY A 80 -11.33 -18.38 -7.72
C GLY A 80 -10.13 -19.18 -7.19
N SER A 81 -8.89 -18.71 -7.35
CA SER A 81 -7.70 -19.60 -7.22
C SER A 81 -6.51 -19.10 -6.39
N TYR A 82 -6.45 -17.85 -5.91
CA TYR A 82 -5.35 -17.43 -5.04
C TYR A 82 -5.85 -16.66 -3.82
N ASP A 83 -4.95 -16.37 -2.86
CA ASP A 83 -5.19 -15.55 -1.65
C ASP A 83 -5.40 -14.06 -2.03
N ASP A 84 -6.38 -13.84 -2.91
CA ASP A 84 -6.65 -12.64 -3.69
C ASP A 84 -7.78 -11.79 -3.10
N ALA A 85 -8.14 -12.06 -1.85
CA ALA A 85 -9.18 -11.30 -1.18
C ALA A 85 -8.80 -9.82 -1.15
N LEU A 86 -9.75 -8.97 -1.56
CA LEU A 86 -9.59 -7.52 -1.51
C LEU A 86 -9.36 -7.10 -0.04
N ARG A 87 -8.16 -6.60 0.24
CA ARG A 87 -7.78 -6.12 1.56
C ARG A 87 -8.16 -4.65 1.66
N VAL A 88 -8.84 -4.29 2.75
CA VAL A 88 -9.26 -2.93 3.02
C VAL A 88 -8.78 -2.51 4.40
N TRP A 89 -8.10 -1.36 4.48
CA TRP A 89 -7.63 -0.80 5.75
C TRP A 89 -7.62 0.73 5.69
N THR A 90 -7.36 1.36 6.83
CA THR A 90 -7.16 2.80 6.95
C THR A 90 -5.81 3.15 7.53
N LEU A 91 -5.35 4.34 7.20
CA LEU A 91 -4.27 5.01 7.90
C LEU A 91 -4.59 6.50 7.93
N GLY A 92 -4.78 7.05 9.14
CA GLY A 92 -5.25 8.42 9.31
C GLY A 92 -6.54 8.70 8.53
N HIS A 93 -6.47 9.60 7.56
CA HIS A 93 -7.61 10.07 6.77
C HIS A 93 -7.75 9.31 5.43
N GLN A 94 -6.87 8.33 5.18
CA GLN A 94 -6.85 7.56 3.94
C GLN A 94 -7.43 6.16 4.15
N VAL A 95 -8.15 5.68 3.12
CA VAL A 95 -8.65 4.33 2.98
C VAL A 95 -7.92 3.67 1.83
N PHE A 96 -7.41 2.46 2.07
CA PHE A 96 -6.68 1.68 1.08
C PHE A 96 -7.47 0.44 0.73
N LEU A 97 -7.56 0.15 -0.56
CA LEU A 97 -8.12 -1.07 -1.09
C LEU A 97 -7.04 -1.72 -1.96
N HIS A 98 -6.67 -2.96 -1.66
CA HIS A 98 -5.64 -3.68 -2.40
C HIS A 98 -6.08 -5.10 -2.71
N ALA A 99 -6.13 -5.44 -3.99
CA ALA A 99 -6.22 -6.81 -4.46
C ALA A 99 -4.85 -7.21 -5.04
N PRO A 100 -4.20 -8.26 -4.50
CA PRO A 100 -2.86 -8.66 -4.95
C PRO A 100 -2.85 -9.23 -6.38
N CYS A 101 -4.00 -9.70 -6.86
CA CYS A 101 -4.20 -10.23 -8.20
C CYS A 101 -5.61 -9.83 -8.67
N ALA A 102 -5.69 -8.79 -9.50
CA ALA A 102 -6.93 -8.30 -10.08
C ALA A 102 -6.65 -7.49 -11.36
N LEU A 103 -7.46 -7.72 -12.40
CA LEU A 103 -7.45 -6.87 -13.60
C LEU A 103 -8.08 -5.51 -13.33
N ALA A 104 -9.20 -5.52 -12.62
CA ALA A 104 -9.94 -4.34 -12.22
C ALA A 104 -10.59 -4.57 -10.85
N LEU A 105 -10.88 -3.48 -10.16
CA LEU A 105 -11.82 -3.51 -9.05
C LEU A 105 -13.17 -2.98 -9.50
N PRO A 106 -14.29 -3.52 -8.98
CA PRO A 106 -15.61 -2.96 -9.20
C PRO A 106 -15.64 -1.45 -8.95
N ASN A 107 -16.15 -0.71 -9.93
CA ASN A 107 -16.28 0.75 -9.88
C ASN A 107 -17.05 1.26 -8.64
N LEU A 108 -17.86 0.41 -8.02
CA LEU A 108 -18.64 0.71 -6.82
C LEU A 108 -17.77 1.18 -5.64
N TYR A 109 -16.53 0.70 -5.52
CA TYR A 109 -15.66 1.05 -4.39
C TYR A 109 -15.30 2.54 -4.40
N GLY A 110 -14.84 3.03 -5.55
CA GLY A 110 -14.58 4.46 -5.75
C GLY A 110 -15.86 5.29 -5.65
N ALA A 111 -16.96 4.82 -6.25
CA ALA A 111 -18.26 5.50 -6.16
C ALA A 111 -18.75 5.64 -4.71
N PHE A 112 -18.52 4.62 -3.88
CA PHE A 112 -18.87 4.64 -2.46
C PHE A 112 -18.01 5.64 -1.69
N ILE A 113 -16.69 5.71 -1.94
CA ILE A 113 -15.80 6.73 -1.37
C ILE A 113 -16.34 8.14 -1.65
N TYR A 114 -16.68 8.45 -2.91
CA TYR A 114 -17.29 9.74 -3.28
C TYR A 114 -18.63 9.98 -2.59
N LYS A 115 -19.50 8.97 -2.53
CA LYS A 115 -20.80 9.08 -1.87
C LYS A 115 -20.69 9.40 -0.38
N ARG A 116 -19.62 8.95 0.26
CA ARG A 116 -19.32 9.20 1.68
C ARG A 116 -18.57 10.51 1.91
N GLY A 117 -18.43 11.36 0.88
CA GLY A 117 -17.79 12.67 0.96
C GLY A 117 -16.27 12.63 0.81
N GLY A 118 -15.68 11.46 0.54
CA GLY A 118 -14.27 11.33 0.21
C GLY A 118 -13.99 11.57 -1.27
N HIS A 119 -12.74 11.36 -1.66
CA HIS A 119 -12.32 11.34 -3.06
C HIS A 119 -11.24 10.29 -3.27
N VAL A 120 -11.11 9.79 -4.51
CA VAL A 120 -10.02 8.88 -4.87
C VAL A 120 -8.79 9.70 -5.24
N GLU A 121 -7.71 9.55 -4.48
CA GLU A 121 -6.44 10.25 -4.72
C GLU A 121 -5.58 9.52 -5.74
N THR A 122 -5.49 8.20 -5.60
CA THR A 122 -4.62 7.34 -6.42
C THR A 122 -5.35 6.08 -6.81
N THR A 123 -5.17 5.68 -8.06
CA THR A 123 -5.51 4.34 -8.53
C THR A 123 -4.30 3.77 -9.25
N VAL A 124 -3.81 2.63 -8.80
CA VAL A 124 -2.77 1.85 -9.48
C VAL A 124 -3.45 0.63 -10.07
N GLU A 125 -3.58 0.65 -11.39
CA GLU A 125 -4.33 -0.36 -12.15
C GLU A 125 -3.38 -1.45 -12.63
N HIS A 126 -3.68 -2.70 -12.26
CA HIS A 126 -3.02 -3.90 -12.78
C HIS A 126 -1.48 -3.87 -12.75
N ALA A 127 -0.90 -3.46 -11.61
CA ALA A 127 0.54 -3.35 -11.43
C ALA A 127 1.22 -4.73 -11.39
N HIS A 128 2.26 -4.88 -12.20
CA HIS A 128 3.10 -6.10 -12.26
C HIS A 128 4.44 -5.93 -11.54
N HIS A 129 4.80 -4.71 -11.16
CA HIS A 129 6.01 -4.39 -10.40
C HIS A 129 5.67 -4.04 -8.95
N PRO A 130 6.66 -4.10 -8.03
CA PRO A 130 6.43 -3.74 -6.64
C PRO A 130 5.87 -2.33 -6.47
N LEU A 131 4.99 -2.17 -5.48
CA LEU A 131 4.40 -0.90 -5.13
C LEU A 131 5.35 -0.14 -4.19
N VAL A 132 5.71 1.07 -4.62
CA VAL A 132 6.51 2.02 -3.87
C VAL A 132 5.58 2.85 -3.01
N ASN A 133 5.84 2.87 -1.70
CA ASN A 133 5.05 3.56 -0.71
C ASN A 133 5.87 4.71 -0.15
N VAL A 134 5.37 5.93 -0.25
CA VAL A 134 6.01 7.15 0.26
C VAL A 134 5.20 7.67 1.42
N PHE A 135 5.70 7.44 2.63
CA PHE A 135 5.15 7.93 3.88
C PHE A 135 5.63 9.36 4.12
N GLU A 136 4.68 10.27 4.22
CA GLU A 136 4.85 11.66 4.62
C GLU A 136 4.40 11.80 6.07
N LEU A 137 5.37 11.88 6.99
CA LEU A 137 5.12 11.95 8.42
C LEU A 137 5.27 13.39 8.91
N SER A 138 4.26 13.91 9.60
CA SER A 138 4.28 15.28 10.12
C SER A 138 3.62 15.42 11.48
N ILE A 139 4.15 16.31 12.32
CA ILE A 139 3.48 16.69 13.57
C ILE A 139 2.43 17.77 13.25
N PRO A 140 1.15 17.59 13.65
CA PRO A 140 0.08 18.54 13.32
C PRO A 140 0.38 19.94 13.84
N TYR A 141 0.21 20.98 13.00
CA TYR A 141 0.59 22.36 13.31
C TYR A 141 0.14 22.86 14.69
N LYS A 142 -1.11 22.52 15.07
CA LYS A 142 -1.75 22.92 16.33
C LYS A 142 -1.00 22.45 17.59
N VAL A 143 -0.18 21.40 17.50
CA VAL A 143 0.53 20.82 18.65
C VAL A 143 2.06 20.93 18.53
N ARG A 144 2.56 21.69 17.54
CA ARG A 144 4.02 21.82 17.30
C ARG A 144 4.74 22.74 18.27
N GLU A 145 4.03 23.64 18.91
CA GLU A 145 4.63 24.67 19.75
C GLU A 145 5.43 24.05 20.91
N GLY A 146 6.68 24.50 21.09
CA GLY A 146 7.58 24.02 22.14
C GLY A 146 8.17 22.63 21.92
N LEU A 147 7.84 21.92 20.83
CA LEU A 147 8.40 20.61 20.52
C LEU A 147 9.72 20.71 19.76
N ASP A 148 10.70 19.91 20.18
CA ASP A 148 11.87 19.61 19.35
C ASP A 148 11.50 18.59 18.27
N ILE A 149 10.94 19.10 17.18
CA ILE A 149 10.51 18.30 16.03
C ILE A 149 11.67 17.49 15.46
N ARG A 150 12.87 18.08 15.37
CA ARG A 150 14.03 17.43 14.76
C ARG A 150 14.44 16.20 15.55
N THR A 151 14.55 16.34 16.87
CA THR A 151 14.90 15.21 17.75
C THR A 151 13.85 14.11 17.65
N ARG A 152 12.55 14.47 17.71
CA ARG A 152 11.45 13.50 17.55
C ARG A 152 11.46 12.77 16.20
N THR A 153 11.76 13.49 15.12
CA THR A 153 11.90 12.90 13.78
C THR A 153 13.04 11.90 13.72
N VAL A 154 14.19 12.22 14.32
CA VAL A 154 15.32 11.28 14.43
C VAL A 154 14.92 10.07 15.26
N GLU A 155 14.29 10.25 16.41
CA GLU A 155 13.83 9.14 17.26
C GLU A 155 12.87 8.20 16.53
N LEU A 156 11.91 8.74 15.78
CA LEU A 156 11.00 7.94 14.95
C LEU A 156 11.75 7.21 13.85
N LEU A 157 12.66 7.89 13.15
CA LEU A 157 13.48 7.28 12.10
C LEU A 157 14.33 6.11 12.62
N GLU A 158 14.93 6.26 13.80
CA GLU A 158 15.68 5.20 14.48
C GLU A 158 14.77 4.04 14.88
N ALA A 159 13.56 4.32 15.42
CA ALA A 159 12.60 3.28 15.77
C ALA A 159 12.11 2.50 14.54
N LEU A 160 11.88 3.18 13.41
CA LEU A 160 11.51 2.54 12.14
C LEU A 160 12.62 1.60 11.63
N HIS A 161 13.89 1.91 11.92
CA HIS A 161 15.08 1.13 11.54
C HIS A 161 15.68 0.29 12.68
N ALA A 162 14.99 0.14 13.80
CA ALA A 162 15.38 -0.78 14.85
C ALA A 162 15.41 -2.22 14.31
N ASP A 163 16.11 -3.14 14.98
CA ASP A 163 16.22 -4.52 14.49
C ASP A 163 14.85 -5.21 14.36
N ASP A 164 13.90 -4.85 15.21
CA ASP A 164 12.49 -5.25 15.18
C ASP A 164 11.58 -4.25 14.45
N GLY A 165 12.16 -3.19 13.87
CA GLY A 165 11.43 -2.13 13.17
C GLY A 165 10.88 -2.56 11.81
N PRO A 166 9.80 -1.91 11.32
CA PRO A 166 9.13 -2.31 10.08
C PRO A 166 10.00 -2.14 8.83
N LEU A 167 10.94 -1.20 8.83
CA LEU A 167 11.86 -1.00 7.71
C LEU A 167 12.98 -2.06 7.66
N VAL A 168 12.96 -3.01 8.60
CA VAL A 168 13.87 -4.16 8.66
C VAL A 168 13.10 -5.47 8.50
N GLN A 169 11.98 -5.61 9.22
CA GLN A 169 11.21 -6.85 9.26
C GLN A 169 10.29 -7.04 8.05
N CYS A 170 9.70 -5.96 7.54
CA CYS A 170 8.61 -6.03 6.55
C CYS A 170 9.07 -5.77 5.10
N VAL A 171 10.35 -5.48 4.87
CA VAL A 171 10.92 -5.11 3.55
C VAL A 171 11.67 -6.27 2.90
N PRO A 172 11.69 -6.42 1.57
CA PRO A 172 12.56 -7.40 0.90
C PRO A 172 14.05 -7.06 1.15
N ALA A 173 14.96 -7.98 0.81
CA ALA A 173 16.40 -7.70 0.86
C ALA A 173 16.73 -6.49 -0.06
N GLU A 174 17.56 -5.57 0.44
CA GLU A 174 17.87 -4.24 -0.12
C GLU A 174 18.18 -4.16 -1.63
N PRO A 175 18.01 -2.98 -2.29
CA PRO A 175 17.73 -1.63 -1.74
C PRO A 175 16.27 -1.18 -1.91
N HIS A 176 15.50 -1.19 -0.80
CA HIS A 176 14.06 -0.90 -0.83
C HIS A 176 13.61 0.20 0.10
N VAL A 177 14.54 0.89 0.78
CA VAL A 177 14.24 1.98 1.72
C VAL A 177 15.09 3.21 1.41
N ALA A 178 14.47 4.39 1.49
CA ALA A 178 15.15 5.68 1.46
C ALA A 178 14.36 6.71 2.26
N TRP A 179 15.01 7.73 2.83
CA TRP A 179 14.32 8.74 3.62
C TRP A 179 14.96 10.12 3.51
N ARG A 180 14.15 11.13 3.79
CA ARG A 180 14.60 12.52 3.89
C ARG A 180 13.83 13.24 4.98
N MET A 181 14.54 13.83 5.92
CA MET A 181 14.00 14.78 6.88
C MET A 181 13.91 16.16 6.24
N ARG A 182 12.90 16.94 6.62
CA ARG A 182 12.71 18.31 6.15
C ARG A 182 13.94 19.17 6.44
N GLY A 183 14.39 19.92 5.44
CA GLY A 183 15.46 20.88 5.59
C GLY A 183 15.04 22.07 6.44
N ALA A 184 16.00 22.69 7.16
CA ALA A 184 15.71 23.87 7.99
C ALA A 184 15.20 25.10 7.21
N LYS A 185 15.45 25.15 5.89
CA LYS A 185 15.00 26.22 4.98
C LYS A 185 13.71 25.86 4.23
N GLU A 186 13.18 24.66 4.42
CA GLU A 186 11.95 24.21 3.77
C GLU A 186 10.76 24.60 4.66
N HIS A 187 9.95 25.52 4.16
CA HIS A 187 8.81 26.08 4.90
C HIS A 187 7.54 25.23 4.78
N LEU A 188 7.51 24.27 3.86
CA LEU A 188 6.39 23.40 3.55
C LEU A 188 6.87 21.95 3.44
N GLY A 189 5.95 21.00 3.64
CA GLY A 189 6.21 19.57 3.51
C GLY A 189 6.22 18.81 4.84
N ALA A 190 6.30 17.49 4.74
CA ALA A 190 6.38 16.56 5.87
C ALA A 190 7.67 16.77 6.66
N ASP A 191 7.67 16.42 7.96
CA ASP A 191 8.87 16.47 8.79
C ASP A 191 9.84 15.36 8.45
N LEU A 192 9.31 14.20 8.08
CA LEU A 192 10.04 13.04 7.58
C LEU A 192 9.30 12.47 6.38
N THR A 193 10.03 12.18 5.31
CA THR A 193 9.54 11.40 4.17
C THR A 193 10.31 10.09 4.12
N VAL A 194 9.59 8.96 4.10
CA VAL A 194 10.17 7.61 3.99
C VAL A 194 9.58 6.92 2.77
N GLY A 195 10.41 6.55 1.82
CA GLY A 195 10.06 5.68 0.71
C GLY A 195 10.42 4.24 1.04
N VAL A 196 9.49 3.31 0.80
CA VAL A 196 9.68 1.88 1.09
C VAL A 196 8.86 0.98 0.17
N ILE A 197 9.41 -0.18 -0.17
CA ILE A 197 8.68 -1.29 -0.81
C ILE A 197 8.49 -2.38 0.26
N PHE A 198 7.24 -2.70 0.58
CA PHE A 198 6.90 -3.74 1.56
C PHE A 198 6.60 -5.09 0.89
N ARG A 199 6.86 -6.18 1.62
CA ARG A 199 6.42 -7.53 1.21
C ARG A 199 4.91 -7.69 1.41
N ASP A 200 4.37 -7.13 2.49
CA ASP A 200 2.95 -7.06 2.79
C ASP A 200 2.59 -5.61 3.13
N LEU A 201 1.68 -5.02 2.35
CA LEU A 201 1.29 -3.61 2.53
C LEU A 201 0.56 -3.39 3.85
N VAL A 202 -0.35 -4.29 4.23
CA VAL A 202 -1.18 -4.08 5.43
C VAL A 202 -0.32 -4.13 6.68
N GLU A 203 0.57 -5.14 6.76
CA GLU A 203 1.50 -5.30 7.88
C GLU A 203 2.45 -4.09 7.97
N GLY A 204 3.10 -3.73 6.86
CA GLY A 204 4.05 -2.63 6.81
C GLY A 204 3.42 -1.27 7.17
N PHE A 205 2.25 -0.97 6.62
CA PHE A 205 1.54 0.30 6.89
C PHE A 205 1.09 0.39 8.34
N THR A 206 0.53 -0.70 8.88
CA THR A 206 0.07 -0.75 10.28
C THR A 206 1.24 -0.55 11.25
N ALA A 207 2.38 -1.18 10.98
CA ALA A 207 3.57 -1.05 11.83
C ALA A 207 4.18 0.37 11.77
N VAL A 208 4.25 0.98 10.57
CA VAL A 208 4.70 2.38 10.43
C VAL A 208 3.75 3.34 11.14
N GLU A 209 2.43 3.16 10.98
CA GLU A 209 1.44 4.02 11.64
C GLU A 209 1.52 3.91 13.16
N ALA A 210 1.67 2.70 13.71
CA ALA A 210 1.79 2.49 15.15
C ALA A 210 2.98 3.26 15.74
N LEU A 211 4.15 3.20 15.10
CA LEU A 211 5.33 3.96 15.51
C LEU A 211 5.14 5.46 15.32
N ALA A 212 4.61 5.90 14.17
CA ALA A 212 4.34 7.31 13.92
C ALA A 212 3.42 7.91 14.99
N ARG A 213 2.33 7.20 15.33
CA ARG A 213 1.38 7.60 16.36
C ARG A 213 2.03 7.66 17.74
N ALA A 214 2.84 6.68 18.11
CA ALA A 214 3.59 6.69 19.38
C ALA A 214 4.52 7.92 19.50
N HIS A 215 5.04 8.40 18.37
CA HIS A 215 5.87 9.61 18.29
C HIS A 215 5.07 10.91 18.01
N SER A 216 3.73 10.85 18.01
CA SER A 216 2.82 11.98 17.73
C SER A 216 2.89 12.54 16.30
N PHE A 217 3.25 11.69 15.33
CA PHE A 217 3.19 12.02 13.92
C PHE A 217 1.86 11.56 13.31
N GLN A 218 1.32 12.41 12.44
CA GLN A 218 0.34 12.03 11.43
C GLN A 218 1.06 11.46 10.22
N VAL A 219 0.41 10.55 9.54
CA VAL A 219 0.95 9.86 8.37
C VAL A 219 0.02 10.10 7.19
N HIS A 220 0.61 10.40 6.05
CA HIS A 220 -0.02 10.43 4.74
C HIS A 220 0.81 9.55 3.81
N VAL A 221 0.19 8.77 2.93
CA VAL A 221 0.89 7.85 2.05
C VAL A 221 0.57 8.15 0.59
N LYS A 222 1.62 8.23 -0.22
CA LYS A 222 1.53 8.20 -1.68
C LYS A 222 2.01 6.84 -2.17
N LEU A 223 1.37 6.31 -3.20
CA LEU A 223 1.67 4.97 -3.71
C LEU A 223 1.80 5.01 -5.24
N PHE A 224 2.78 4.30 -5.78
CA PHE A 224 2.94 4.14 -7.23
C PHE A 224 3.71 2.86 -7.58
N GLU A 225 3.59 2.39 -8.82
CA GLU A 225 4.32 1.22 -9.32
C GLU A 225 5.74 1.58 -9.78
N SER A 226 6.73 0.74 -9.45
CA SER A 226 8.10 0.86 -9.98
C SER A 226 8.23 0.25 -11.38
N TRP A 227 7.78 0.97 -12.41
CA TRP A 227 7.79 0.52 -13.83
C TRP A 227 9.15 0.09 -14.40
N ARG A 228 10.25 0.50 -13.76
CA ARG A 228 11.62 0.26 -14.22
C ARG A 228 12.37 -0.58 -13.22
N THR A 229 12.74 -1.78 -13.64
CA THR A 229 13.57 -2.70 -12.85
C THR A 229 15.05 -2.35 -12.88
N ASP A 230 15.48 -1.49 -13.80
CA ASP A 230 16.87 -1.06 -14.00
C ASP A 230 17.24 0.23 -13.25
N THR A 231 16.28 0.86 -12.57
CA THR A 231 16.49 2.12 -11.85
C THR A 231 16.04 2.02 -10.41
N ASP A 232 16.76 2.68 -9.50
CA ASP A 232 16.31 2.86 -8.12
C ASP A 232 15.03 3.72 -8.07
N PRO A 233 13.87 3.15 -7.70
CA PRO A 233 12.61 3.89 -7.68
C PRO A 233 12.57 4.96 -6.59
N LEU A 234 13.50 4.92 -5.63
CA LEU A 234 13.60 5.86 -4.52
C LEU A 234 14.74 6.88 -4.68
N ALA A 235 15.34 6.97 -5.86
CA ALA A 235 16.47 7.86 -6.12
C ALA A 235 16.18 9.34 -5.75
N PHE A 236 14.93 9.79 -5.89
CA PHE A 236 14.52 11.15 -5.54
C PHE A 236 14.60 11.47 -4.04
N LEU A 237 14.61 10.46 -3.16
CA LEU A 237 14.83 10.60 -1.72
C LEU A 237 16.31 10.48 -1.34
N ARG A 238 17.18 10.02 -2.24
CA ARG A 238 18.61 9.88 -1.98
C ARG A 238 19.37 11.20 -2.18
N PRO A 239 20.52 11.40 -1.50
CA PRO A 239 21.04 10.57 -0.41
C PRO A 239 20.12 10.65 0.83
N CYS A 240 20.10 9.59 1.61
CA CYS A 240 19.31 9.55 2.84
C CYS A 240 19.83 10.58 3.86
N SER A 241 18.92 11.32 4.48
CA SER A 241 19.29 12.35 5.45
C SER A 241 18.20 12.51 6.52
N PRO A 242 18.55 12.55 7.83
CA PRO A 242 19.89 12.44 8.40
C PRO A 242 20.44 11.00 8.32
N PRO A 243 21.76 10.78 8.53
CA PRO A 243 22.29 9.43 8.69
C PRO A 243 21.75 8.78 9.98
N LEU A 244 21.59 7.45 9.97
CA LEU A 244 21.28 6.67 11.17
C LEU A 244 22.47 6.66 12.14
N LYS A 245 22.19 6.56 13.45
CA LYS A 245 23.22 6.42 14.49
C LYS A 245 24.07 5.17 14.31
N ALA A 246 23.42 4.06 13.98
CA ALA A 246 24.07 2.82 13.60
C ALA A 246 23.97 2.68 12.07
N PRO A 247 25.00 3.09 11.31
CA PRO A 247 24.99 2.90 9.87
C PRO A 247 24.87 1.40 9.56
N ARG A 248 23.85 1.05 8.78
CA ARG A 248 23.72 -0.29 8.21
C ARG A 248 24.58 -0.33 6.95
N TYR A 249 25.52 -1.27 6.92
CA TYR A 249 26.41 -1.50 5.79
C TYR A 249 25.98 -2.77 5.08
N ASP A 250 25.90 -2.72 3.76
CA ASP A 250 25.83 -3.92 2.94
C ASP A 250 27.13 -4.70 3.06
N VAL A 251 27.09 -5.82 3.78
CA VAL A 251 28.19 -6.79 3.74
C VAL A 251 27.88 -7.77 2.61
N VAL A 252 28.39 -7.47 1.41
CA VAL A 252 28.40 -8.44 0.31
C VAL A 252 29.51 -9.45 0.60
N LEU A 253 29.13 -10.65 1.06
CA LEU A 253 30.06 -11.77 1.20
C LEU A 253 30.39 -12.33 -0.19
N THR A 254 31.46 -11.86 -0.81
CA THR A 254 31.88 -12.28 -2.17
C THR A 254 32.65 -13.60 -2.21
N ASP A 255 32.91 -14.25 -1.07
CA ASP A 255 33.83 -15.39 -1.00
C ASP A 255 33.30 -16.54 -0.13
N LEU A 256 32.14 -17.10 -0.50
CA LEU A 256 31.86 -18.50 -0.18
C LEU A 256 32.63 -19.36 -1.18
N ALA A 257 33.93 -19.48 -0.95
CA ALA A 257 34.81 -20.38 -1.68
C ALA A 257 34.18 -21.77 -1.72
N ARG A 258 33.55 -22.11 -2.85
CA ARG A 258 33.19 -23.48 -3.20
C ARG A 258 34.50 -24.26 -3.26
N ARG A 259 34.85 -24.94 -2.17
CA ARG A 259 35.86 -25.99 -2.23
C ARG A 259 35.38 -27.00 -3.27
N PRO A 260 36.12 -27.27 -4.35
CA PRO A 260 35.79 -28.38 -5.22
C PRO A 260 35.90 -29.66 -4.39
N TRP A 261 34.84 -30.45 -4.40
CA TRP A 261 34.85 -31.81 -3.89
C TRP A 261 36.02 -32.55 -4.57
N ARG A 262 36.93 -33.10 -3.76
CA ARG A 262 37.96 -34.04 -4.22
C ARG A 262 37.37 -35.43 -4.38
#